data_AF-A0A261BFJ3-F1
#
_entry.id   AF-A0A261BFJ3-F1
#
_cell.length_a   1.000
_cell.length_b   1.000
_cell.length_c   1.000
_cell.angle_alpha   90.00
_cell.angle_beta   90.00
_cell.angle_gamma   90.00
#
_symmetry.space_group_name_H-M   'P 1'
#
loop_
_entity.id
_entity.type
_entity.pdbx_description
1 polymer ?
#
loop_
_entity_poly.entity_id
_entity_poly.type
_entity_poly.pdbx_seq_one_letter_code
_entity_poly.pdbx_strand_id
1 'polypeptide(L)'
;MQSISSSSANVRMDRRFDWVGPPDNVSKIRKIMLRRVANESELERQYRTAREELNQWNSDFWAEHNQLFDRQKSDFVEKKQKVLGRLEHVSANELSEFYRDFLNDRHVAMMAYNKEWYRRNLQLIWPALKVNVIRFFRMAKK
;
A
#
# COMPACT_ATOMS: atom_id res chain seq x y z
N MET A 1 3.74 14.75 -17.85
CA MET A 1 3.61 13.52 -17.03
C MET A 1 5.01 13.09 -16.62
N GLN A 2 5.50 13.53 -15.46
CA GLN A 2 6.82 13.14 -14.95
C GLN A 2 6.66 11.89 -14.11
N SER A 3 7.29 10.80 -14.55
CA SER A 3 7.37 9.53 -13.84
C SER A 3 8.20 9.69 -12.56
N ILE A 4 7.54 9.82 -11.42
CA ILE A 4 8.17 9.75 -10.11
C ILE A 4 8.39 8.27 -9.78
N SER A 5 9.44 7.68 -10.36
CA SER A 5 9.88 6.31 -10.09
C SER A 5 11.41 6.23 -9.90
N SER A 6 12.02 7.31 -9.39
CA SER A 6 13.49 7.45 -9.36
C SER A 6 14.14 7.24 -7.99
N SER A 7 13.40 7.16 -6.88
CA SER A 7 14.03 7.10 -5.55
C SER A 7 14.48 5.71 -5.10
N SER A 8 13.98 4.63 -5.72
CA SER A 8 14.28 3.25 -5.31
C SER A 8 15.18 2.47 -6.27
N ALA A 9 15.60 3.06 -7.38
CA ALA A 9 16.39 2.37 -8.41
C ALA A 9 17.85 2.08 -7.99
N ASN A 10 18.39 2.78 -7.00
CA ASN A 10 19.83 2.74 -6.65
C ASN A 10 20.15 2.22 -5.25
N VAL A 11 19.19 1.60 -4.53
CA VAL A 11 19.51 0.98 -3.23
C VAL A 11 20.24 -0.33 -3.50
N ARG A 12 21.52 -0.42 -3.11
CA ARG A 12 22.29 -1.67 -3.18
C ARG A 12 21.77 -2.62 -2.12
N MET A 13 20.92 -3.56 -2.54
CA MET A 13 20.22 -4.47 -1.66
C MET A 13 21.13 -5.57 -1.15
N ASP A 14 21.18 -5.75 0.17
CA ASP A 14 21.72 -6.97 0.75
C ASP A 14 20.81 -8.14 0.34
N ARG A 15 21.37 -9.13 -0.37
CA ARG A 15 20.64 -10.32 -0.81
C ARG A 15 20.20 -11.23 0.34
N ARG A 16 20.65 -10.95 1.58
CA ARG A 16 20.32 -11.73 2.77
C ARG A 16 18.99 -11.34 3.40
N PHE A 17 18.56 -10.09 3.28
CA PHE A 17 17.43 -9.56 4.02
C PHE A 17 16.38 -8.93 3.10
N ASP A 18 15.12 -9.00 3.52
CA ASP A 18 14.07 -8.19 2.93
C ASP A 18 14.29 -6.73 3.35
N TRP A 19 13.98 -5.79 2.46
CA TRP A 19 14.14 -4.37 2.73
C TRP A 19 12.78 -3.68 2.76
N VAL A 20 12.65 -2.77 3.73
CA VAL A 20 11.46 -1.95 3.90
C VAL A 20 11.87 -0.49 3.78
N GLY A 21 11.28 0.19 2.79
CA GLY A 21 11.59 1.57 2.50
C GLY A 21 10.93 2.58 3.44
N PRO A 22 11.19 3.88 3.20
CA PRO A 22 10.40 4.95 3.79
C PRO A 22 8.93 4.85 3.32
N PRO A 23 8.00 5.49 4.03
CA PRO A 23 6.62 5.63 3.58
C PRO A 23 6.57 6.33 2.22
N ASP A 24 5.71 5.84 1.33
CA ASP A 24 5.42 6.52 0.07
C ASP A 24 4.81 7.91 0.32
N ASN A 25 5.11 8.87 -0.56
CA ASN A 25 4.65 10.23 -0.40
C ASN A 25 3.14 10.37 -0.60
N VAL A 26 2.51 9.51 -1.40
CA VAL A 26 1.08 9.56 -1.73
C VAL A 26 0.32 8.48 -0.96
N SER A 27 0.66 7.20 -1.15
CA SER A 27 -0.08 6.09 -0.53
C SER A 27 0.18 5.97 0.98
N LYS A 28 1.28 6.56 1.47
CA LYS A 28 1.80 6.40 2.84
C LYS A 28 2.18 4.96 3.21
N ILE A 29 2.12 4.02 2.27
CA ILE A 29 2.53 2.63 2.46
C ILE A 29 4.04 2.51 2.22
N ARG A 30 4.71 1.68 3.01
CA ARG A 30 6.14 1.40 2.84
C ARG A 30 6.35 0.42 1.70
N LYS A 31 7.25 0.76 0.77
CA LYS A 31 7.69 -0.16 -0.28
C LYS A 31 8.48 -1.31 0.35
N ILE A 32 8.09 -2.55 0.04
CA ILE A 32 8.79 -3.76 0.48
C ILE A 32 9.49 -4.38 -0.73
N MET A 33 10.79 -4.57 -0.65
CA MET A 33 11.57 -5.28 -1.67
C MET A 33 12.04 -6.60 -1.08
N LEU A 34 11.50 -7.70 -1.59
CA LEU A 34 11.80 -9.04 -1.10
C LEU A 34 13.14 -9.52 -1.63
N ARG A 35 13.90 -10.22 -0.78
CA ARG A 35 15.20 -10.76 -1.17
C ARG A 35 15.06 -11.75 -2.32
N ARG A 36 16.04 -11.75 -3.22
CA ARG A 36 16.14 -12.71 -4.33
C ARG A 36 17.27 -13.70 -4.07
N VAL A 37 16.94 -14.99 -4.07
CA VAL A 37 17.91 -16.07 -3.82
C VAL A 37 18.50 -16.53 -5.14
N ALA A 38 19.81 -16.82 -5.17
CA ALA A 38 20.49 -17.25 -6.39
C ALA A 38 19.96 -18.58 -6.95
N ASN A 39 19.59 -19.53 -6.07
CA ASN A 39 19.00 -20.82 -6.42
C ASN A 39 17.49 -20.86 -6.10
N GLU A 40 16.78 -19.75 -6.35
CA GLU A 40 15.33 -19.64 -6.19
C GLU A 40 14.62 -20.69 -7.06
N SER A 41 13.81 -21.55 -6.44
CA SER A 41 12.94 -22.46 -7.20
C SER A 41 11.83 -21.68 -7.88
N GLU A 42 11.22 -22.26 -8.92
CA GLU A 42 10.12 -21.60 -9.61
C GLU A 42 8.96 -21.26 -8.67
N LEU A 43 8.67 -22.13 -7.70
CA LEU A 43 7.64 -21.87 -6.69
C LEU A 43 8.00 -20.72 -5.73
N GLU A 44 9.28 -20.61 -5.34
CA GLU A 44 9.76 -19.48 -4.54
C GLU A 44 9.62 -18.16 -5.30
N ARG A 45 9.96 -18.17 -6.59
CA ARG A 45 9.83 -17.02 -7.50
C ARG A 45 8.38 -16.58 -7.61
N GLN A 46 7.47 -17.51 -7.89
CA GLN A 46 6.03 -17.23 -8.00
C GLN A 46 5.46 -16.67 -6.71
N TYR A 47 5.82 -17.26 -5.56
CA TYR A 47 5.40 -16.76 -4.26
C TYR A 47 5.90 -15.35 -3.97
N ARG A 48 7.18 -15.07 -4.27
CA ARG A 48 7.77 -13.74 -4.11
C ARG A 48 7.08 -12.71 -5.01
N THR A 49 6.91 -13.02 -6.29
CA THR A 49 6.25 -12.12 -7.26
C THR A 49 4.80 -11.84 -6.84
N ALA A 50 4.04 -12.86 -6.41
CA ALA A 50 2.67 -12.66 -5.95
C ALA A 50 2.57 -11.74 -4.72
N ARG A 51 3.55 -11.80 -3.81
CA ARG A 51 3.65 -10.85 -2.68
C ARG A 51 4.00 -9.44 -3.13
N GLU A 52 4.94 -9.30 -4.06
CA GLU A 52 5.32 -8.01 -4.65
C GLU A 52 4.12 -7.35 -5.34
N GLU A 53 3.35 -8.11 -6.13
CA GLU A 53 2.13 -7.66 -6.79
C GLU A 53 1.03 -7.26 -5.80
N LEU A 54 0.82 -8.05 -4.74
CA LEU A 54 -0.13 -7.70 -3.68
C LEU A 54 0.26 -6.40 -2.97
N ASN A 55 1.54 -6.23 -2.64
CA ASN A 55 2.05 -5.01 -2.02
C ASN A 55 1.90 -3.79 -2.93
N GLN A 56 2.17 -3.95 -4.23
CA GLN A 56 2.00 -2.89 -5.22
C GLN A 56 0.52 -2.51 -5.36
N TRP A 57 -0.37 -3.49 -5.54
CA TRP A 57 -1.81 -3.25 -5.62
C TRP A 57 -2.36 -2.54 -4.37
N ASN A 58 -1.90 -2.93 -3.18
CA ASN A 58 -2.24 -2.25 -1.94
C ASN A 58 -1.79 -0.78 -1.95
N SER A 59 -0.53 -0.52 -2.34
CA SER A 59 -0.02 0.84 -2.45
C SER A 59 -0.78 1.68 -3.47
N ASP A 60 -1.14 1.11 -4.63
CA ASP A 60 -1.87 1.81 -5.68
C ASP A 60 -3.27 2.23 -5.22
N PHE A 61 -3.98 1.31 -4.54
CA PHE A 61 -5.30 1.61 -3.97
C PHE A 61 -5.24 2.79 -2.99
N TRP A 62 -4.27 2.78 -2.06
CA TRP A 62 -4.14 3.87 -1.09
C TRP A 62 -3.61 5.15 -1.70
N ALA A 63 -2.81 5.09 -2.77
CA ALA A 63 -2.42 6.29 -3.51
C ALA A 63 -3.65 6.99 -4.10
N GLU A 64 -4.53 6.25 -4.77
CA GLU A 64 -5.77 6.77 -5.34
C GLU A 64 -6.71 7.30 -4.24
N HIS A 65 -6.88 6.52 -3.17
CA HIS A 65 -7.73 6.90 -2.04
C HIS A 65 -7.27 8.20 -1.38
N ASN A 66 -5.97 8.33 -1.11
CA ASN A 66 -5.41 9.51 -0.45
C ASN A 66 -5.46 10.74 -1.37
N GLN A 67 -5.21 10.58 -2.67
CA GLN A 67 -5.35 11.70 -3.62
C GLN A 67 -6.79 12.21 -3.69
N LEU A 68 -7.77 11.31 -3.68
CA LEU A 68 -9.18 11.67 -3.64
C LEU A 68 -9.52 12.39 -2.34
N PHE A 69 -9.05 11.85 -1.21
CA PHE A 69 -9.24 12.47 0.11
C PHE A 69 -8.67 13.88 0.17
N ASP A 70 -7.42 14.08 -0.25
CA ASP A 70 -6.75 15.38 -0.22
C ASP A 70 -7.46 16.40 -1.12
N ARG A 71 -7.93 15.97 -2.29
CA ARG A 71 -8.72 16.81 -3.19
C ARG A 71 -10.04 17.23 -2.54
N GLN A 72 -10.85 16.27 -2.08
CA GLN A 72 -12.18 16.57 -1.53
C GLN A 72 -12.08 17.39 -0.23
N LYS A 73 -11.05 17.14 0.58
CA LYS A 73 -10.77 17.93 1.77
C LYS A 73 -10.42 19.37 1.41
N SER A 74 -9.58 19.58 0.39
CA SER A 74 -9.22 20.91 -0.08
C SER A 74 -10.45 21.66 -0.62
N ASP A 75 -11.28 21.00 -1.42
CA ASP A 75 -12.54 21.56 -1.94
C ASP A 75 -13.51 21.93 -0.82
N PHE A 76 -13.63 21.08 0.21
CA PHE A 76 -14.48 21.35 1.38
C PHE A 76 -13.98 22.58 2.15
N VAL A 77 -12.68 22.64 2.41
CA VAL A 77 -12.06 23.76 3.13
C VAL A 77 -12.21 25.06 2.35
N GLU A 78 -11.99 25.05 1.03
CA GLU A 78 -12.16 26.24 0.19
C GLU A 78 -13.62 26.74 0.20
N LYS A 79 -14.59 25.83 0.08
CA LYS A 79 -16.02 26.17 0.14
C LYS A 79 -16.40 26.81 1.49
N LYS A 80 -15.94 26.24 2.60
CA LYS A 80 -16.20 26.78 3.94
C LYS A 80 -15.53 28.12 4.17
N GLN A 81 -14.28 28.30 3.75
CA GLN A 81 -13.57 29.58 3.85
C GLN A 81 -14.24 30.72 3.05
N LYS A 82 -14.87 30.41 1.91
CA LYS A 82 -15.66 31.40 1.15
C LYS A 82 -16.89 31.90 1.92
N VAL A 83 -17.45 31.07 2.81
CA VAL A 83 -18.62 31.42 3.63
C VAL A 83 -18.22 32.13 4.93
N LEU A 84 -17.19 31.64 5.62
CA LEU A 84 -16.71 32.17 6.91
C LEU A 84 -15.91 33.48 6.75
N GLY A 85 -15.31 33.72 5.58
CA GLY A 85 -14.45 34.87 5.32
C GLY A 85 -12.97 34.57 5.58
N ARG A 86 -12.09 35.47 5.09
CA ARG A 86 -10.64 35.25 4.96
C ARG A 86 -9.86 35.02 6.27
N LEU A 87 -10.42 35.41 7.42
CA LEU A 87 -9.75 35.38 8.73
C LEU A 87 -10.18 34.20 9.60
N GLU A 88 -11.23 33.47 9.20
CA GLU A 88 -11.73 32.34 9.95
C GLU A 88 -11.27 31.01 9.35
N HIS A 89 -10.80 30.13 10.23
CA HIS A 89 -10.42 28.77 9.86
C HIS A 89 -11.59 27.81 10.06
N VAL A 90 -11.67 26.78 9.21
CA VAL A 90 -12.66 25.71 9.33
C VAL A 90 -12.50 25.04 10.68
N SER A 91 -13.59 24.97 11.44
CA SER A 91 -13.56 24.39 12.78
C SER A 91 -13.38 22.88 12.75
N ALA A 92 -12.95 22.30 13.87
CA ALA A 92 -12.84 20.83 14.00
C ALA A 92 -14.20 20.13 13.83
N ASN A 93 -15.30 20.75 14.26
CA ASN A 93 -16.65 20.20 14.11
C ASN A 93 -17.05 20.12 12.63
N GLU A 94 -16.78 21.16 11.85
CA GLU A 94 -17.06 21.16 10.41
C GLU A 94 -16.18 20.16 9.66
N LEU A 95 -14.90 20.04 10.02
CA LEU A 95 -14.05 19.00 9.47
C LEU A 95 -14.55 17.59 9.84
N SER A 96 -15.13 17.42 11.02
CA SER A 96 -15.73 16.14 11.44
C SER A 96 -16.90 15.74 10.54
N GLU A 97 -17.71 16.69 10.08
CA GLU A 97 -18.78 16.43 9.11
C GLU A 97 -18.18 15.92 7.80
N PHE A 98 -17.17 16.61 7.27
CA PHE A 98 -16.43 16.15 6.08
C PHE A 98 -15.89 14.74 6.23
N TYR A 99 -15.24 14.43 7.37
CA TYR A 99 -14.67 13.10 7.60
C TYR A 99 -15.75 12.01 7.60
N ARG A 100 -16.87 12.25 8.29
CA ARG A 100 -17.99 11.31 8.31
C ARG A 100 -18.54 11.08 6.92
N ASP A 101 -18.77 12.15 6.17
CA ASP A 101 -19.41 12.08 4.85
C ASP A 101 -18.48 11.38 3.84
N PHE A 102 -17.18 11.70 3.86
CA PHE A 102 -16.16 11.01 3.07
C PHE A 102 -16.12 9.50 3.37
N LEU A 103 -16.14 9.12 4.65
CA LEU A 103 -16.11 7.72 5.05
C LEU A 103 -17.37 6.97 4.62
N ASN A 104 -18.54 7.62 4.71
CA ASN A 104 -19.81 7.05 4.24
C ASN A 104 -19.80 6.83 2.72
N ASP A 105 -19.38 7.85 1.95
CA ASP A 105 -19.32 7.78 0.49
C ASP A 105 -18.35 6.70 0.00
N ARG A 106 -17.26 6.50 0.73
CA ARG A 106 -16.23 5.50 0.39
C ARG A 106 -16.44 4.15 1.04
N HIS A 107 -17.48 3.97 1.87
CA HIS A 107 -17.68 2.76 2.64
C HIS A 107 -17.72 1.49 1.76
N VAL A 108 -18.51 1.50 0.68
CA VAL A 108 -18.64 0.35 -0.23
C VAL A 108 -17.31 0.02 -0.90
N ALA A 109 -16.59 1.03 -1.38
CA ALA A 109 -15.28 0.85 -2.01
C ALA A 109 -14.25 0.28 -1.01
N MET A 110 -14.25 0.78 0.23
CA MET A 110 -13.39 0.28 1.30
C MET A 110 -13.70 -1.17 1.68
N MET A 111 -14.99 -1.55 1.73
CA MET A 111 -15.39 -2.93 1.99
C MET A 111 -14.96 -3.87 0.86
N ALA A 112 -15.13 -3.45 -0.40
CA ALA A 112 -14.66 -4.21 -1.56
C ALA A 112 -13.13 -4.40 -1.53
N TYR A 113 -12.39 -3.33 -1.24
CA TYR A 113 -10.95 -3.38 -1.06
C TYR A 113 -10.54 -4.34 0.06
N ASN A 114 -11.13 -4.23 1.26
CA ASN A 114 -10.79 -5.07 2.39
C ASN A 114 -11.06 -6.54 2.07
N LYS A 115 -12.21 -6.85 1.47
CA LYS A 115 -12.58 -8.20 1.03
C LYS A 115 -11.52 -8.77 0.07
N GLU A 116 -11.12 -8.00 -0.92
CA GLU A 116 -10.11 -8.41 -1.91
C GLU A 116 -8.72 -8.55 -1.28
N TRP A 117 -8.35 -7.64 -0.39
CA TRP A 117 -7.09 -7.68 0.35
C TRP A 117 -6.99 -8.95 1.20
N TYR A 118 -8.04 -9.29 1.97
CA TYR A 118 -8.09 -10.54 2.72
C TYR A 118 -8.03 -11.76 1.81
N ARG A 119 -8.80 -11.77 0.71
CA ARG A 119 -8.81 -12.87 -0.25
C ARG A 119 -7.41 -13.14 -0.81
N ARG A 120 -6.70 -12.10 -1.26
CA ARG A 120 -5.33 -12.23 -1.80
C ARG A 120 -4.33 -12.68 -0.75
N ASN A 121 -4.41 -12.16 0.48
CA ASN A 121 -3.54 -12.59 1.58
C ASN A 121 -3.77 -14.06 1.95
N LEU A 122 -5.03 -14.50 2.03
CA LEU A 122 -5.36 -15.90 2.32
C LEU A 122 -4.87 -16.85 1.22
N GLN A 123 -4.94 -16.43 -0.05
CA GLN A 123 -4.39 -17.20 -1.17
C GLN A 123 -2.88 -17.43 -1.08
N LEU A 124 -2.14 -16.55 -0.40
CA LEU A 124 -0.70 -16.67 -0.23
C LEU A 124 -0.29 -17.69 0.84
N ILE A 125 -1.20 -18.15 1.70
CA ILE A 125 -0.88 -19.09 2.79
C ILE A 125 -0.39 -20.43 2.22
N TRP A 126 -1.05 -20.97 1.21
CA TRP A 126 -0.69 -22.26 0.64
C TRP A 126 0.66 -22.25 -0.12
N PRO A 127 0.93 -21.28 -1.02
CA PRO A 127 2.26 -21.09 -1.58
C PRO A 127 3.33 -20.87 -0.51
N ALA A 128 3.04 -20.09 0.55
CA ALA A 128 3.99 -19.86 1.64
C ALA A 128 4.39 -21.17 2.33
N LEU A 129 3.41 -22.03 2.63
CA LEU A 129 3.67 -23.33 3.24
C LEU A 129 4.57 -24.19 2.35
N LYS A 130 4.24 -24.34 1.06
CA LYS A 130 5.05 -25.12 0.12
C LYS A 130 6.49 -24.58 0.01
N VAL A 131 6.65 -23.26 -0.08
CA VAL A 131 7.97 -22.63 -0.14
C VAL A 131 8.77 -22.89 1.14
N ASN A 132 8.14 -22.80 2.32
CA ASN A 132 8.82 -23.08 3.58
C ASN A 132 9.26 -24.54 3.69
N VAL A 133 8.48 -25.49 3.17
CA VAL A 133 8.87 -26.91 3.09
C VAL A 133 10.10 -27.09 2.19
N ILE A 134 10.12 -26.47 1.00
CA ILE A 134 11.30 -26.50 0.10
C ILE A 134 12.55 -25.95 0.80
N ARG A 135 12.40 -24.81 1.48
CA ARG A 135 13.50 -24.16 2.22
C ARG A 135 14.00 -25.02 3.36
N PHE A 136 13.10 -25.66 4.10
CA PHE A 136 13.44 -26.59 5.18
C PHE A 136 14.29 -27.77 4.67
N PHE A 137 13.83 -28.45 3.61
CA PHE A 137 14.62 -29.54 3.03
C PHE A 137 15.95 -29.09 2.44
N ARG A 138 16.03 -27.88 1.89
CA ARG A 138 17.30 -27.30 1.42
C ARG A 138 18.28 -27.03 2.57
N MET A 139 17.78 -26.60 3.74
CA MET A 139 18.62 -26.43 4.93
C MET A 139 19.05 -27.77 5.51
N ALA A 140 18.16 -28.78 5.54
CA ALA A 140 18.47 -30.10 6.08
C ALA A 140 19.47 -30.91 5.22
N LYS A 141 19.60 -30.59 3.93
CA LYS A 141 20.57 -31.21 3.00
C LYS A 141 21.95 -30.53 3.01
N LYS A 142 22.09 -29.43 3.74
CA LYS A 142 23.32 -28.62 3.79
C LYS A 142 24.05 -28.85 5.10
#